data_AF-A0A975WDG9-F1
#
_entry.id   AF-A0A975WDG9-F1
#
_cell.length_a   1.000
_cell.length_b   1.000
_cell.length_c   1.000
_cell.angle_alpha   90.00
_cell.angle_beta   90.00
_cell.angle_gamma   90.00
#
_symmetry.space_group_name_H-M   'P 1'
#
loop_
_entity.id
_entity.type
_entity.pdbx_description
1 polymer ?
#
loop_
_entity_poly.entity_id
_entity_poly.type
_entity_poly.pdbx_seq_one_letter_code
_entity_poly.pdbx_strand_id
1 'polypeptide(L)'
;MGAVLEMMRNLVILTLVLLAACSRPAPDVRSQISRAQLNEVTEPLMLAELDGLGTAAGVTRVATNGDIVTWQTGDKVGLSFRSGVLVATRGLGQDLISADVSHTRAALRGERQGYYTKFHSYLDGEHQTRFRSFQCIVTARTAEQIVIFERVHATTKVEETCHSPGLRVDNAYWFGDGIMWKSKQWVSPFAGYLLTERLVR
;
A
#
# COMPACT_ATOMS: atom_id res chain seq x y z
N MET A 1 -2.23 -65.65 40.49
CA MET A 1 -1.17 -65.78 39.48
C MET A 1 -1.79 -65.67 38.10
N GLY A 2 -1.36 -64.71 37.28
CA GLY A 2 -1.38 -64.77 35.81
C GLY A 2 -2.75 -64.63 35.10
N ALA A 3 -2.88 -63.57 34.31
CA ALA A 3 -4.04 -63.19 33.50
C ALA A 3 -3.97 -63.73 32.05
N VAL A 4 -5.12 -63.97 31.38
CA VAL A 4 -5.34 -63.95 29.91
C VAL A 4 -6.87 -63.82 29.67
N LEU A 5 -7.41 -62.64 29.34
CA LEU A 5 -7.77 -62.14 27.99
C LEU A 5 -9.20 -62.50 27.55
N GLU A 6 -10.15 -61.57 27.69
CA GLU A 6 -11.40 -61.55 26.92
C GLU A 6 -11.63 -60.17 26.29
N MET A 7 -12.01 -60.24 25.03
CA MET A 7 -12.05 -59.20 24.02
C MET A 7 -13.50 -58.72 23.91
N MET A 8 -13.81 -57.52 24.42
CA MET A 8 -15.11 -56.87 24.15
C MET A 8 -14.91 -55.46 23.61
N ARG A 9 -14.85 -55.43 22.28
CA ARG A 9 -15.23 -54.37 21.34
C ARG A 9 -16.25 -53.38 21.94
N ASN A 10 -15.82 -52.14 22.18
CA ASN A 10 -16.75 -51.04 22.42
C ASN A 10 -16.39 -49.81 21.56
N LEU A 11 -17.42 -49.31 20.91
CA LEU A 11 -17.45 -48.40 19.78
C LEU A 11 -17.29 -46.96 20.26
N VAL A 12 -16.29 -46.21 19.79
CA VAL A 12 -16.27 -44.74 19.90
C VAL A 12 -15.92 -44.16 18.54
N ILE A 13 -16.96 -43.78 17.80
CA ILE A 13 -16.84 -43.01 16.55
C ILE A 13 -16.55 -41.57 16.95
N LEU A 14 -15.31 -41.15 16.82
CA LEU A 14 -14.90 -39.75 17.00
C LEU A 14 -15.22 -38.99 15.71
N THR A 15 -16.41 -38.38 15.66
CA THR A 15 -16.84 -37.55 14.53
C THR A 15 -16.02 -36.25 14.52
N LEU A 16 -14.99 -36.20 13.69
CA LEU A 16 -14.18 -35.02 13.45
C LEU A 16 -15.01 -33.99 12.67
N VAL A 17 -15.59 -33.00 13.35
CA VAL A 17 -16.25 -31.87 12.69
C VAL A 17 -15.16 -30.96 12.11
N LEU A 18 -14.87 -31.14 10.82
CA LEU A 18 -14.10 -30.19 10.02
C LEU A 18 -14.94 -28.94 9.81
N LEU A 19 -14.73 -27.92 10.65
CA LEU A 19 -15.16 -26.55 10.37
C LEU A 19 -14.33 -26.04 9.17
N ALA A 20 -14.81 -26.30 7.97
CA ALA A 20 -14.34 -25.61 6.78
C ALA A 20 -14.77 -24.15 6.89
N ALA A 21 -13.88 -23.31 7.42
CA ALA A 21 -14.01 -21.87 7.32
C ALA A 21 -13.83 -21.51 5.84
N CYS A 22 -14.94 -21.41 5.10
CA CYS A 22 -14.95 -20.82 3.77
C CYS A 22 -14.56 -19.35 3.89
N SER A 23 -13.27 -19.04 3.77
CA SER A 23 -12.81 -17.67 3.55
C SER A 23 -13.32 -17.21 2.19
N ARG A 24 -14.42 -16.45 2.17
CA ARG A 24 -14.84 -15.77 0.93
C ARG A 24 -13.74 -14.79 0.54
N PRO A 25 -13.22 -14.82 -0.70
CA PRO A 25 -12.30 -13.81 -1.16
C PRO A 25 -12.94 -12.44 -0.99
N ALA A 26 -12.16 -11.46 -0.52
CA ALA A 26 -12.62 -10.10 -0.38
C ALA A 26 -13.15 -9.60 -1.74
N PRO A 27 -14.26 -8.83 -1.77
CA PRO A 27 -14.77 -8.31 -3.03
C PRO A 27 -13.72 -7.45 -3.74
N ASP A 28 -13.61 -7.61 -5.06
CA ASP A 28 -12.78 -6.73 -5.88
C ASP A 28 -13.42 -5.34 -5.93
N VAL A 29 -12.86 -4.39 -5.17
CA VAL A 29 -13.33 -3.00 -5.09
C VAL A 29 -13.37 -2.35 -6.46
N ARG A 30 -12.45 -2.69 -7.38
CA ARG A 30 -12.43 -2.09 -8.72
C ARG A 30 -13.66 -2.48 -9.53
N SER A 31 -14.13 -3.71 -9.39
CA SER A 31 -15.33 -4.20 -10.06
C SER A 31 -16.63 -3.48 -9.61
N GLN A 32 -16.58 -2.80 -8.46
CA GLN A 32 -17.73 -2.10 -7.87
C GLN A 32 -17.79 -0.61 -8.23
N ILE A 33 -16.75 -0.08 -8.88
CA ILE A 33 -16.64 1.35 -9.23
C ILE A 33 -16.77 1.48 -10.75
N SER A 34 -17.80 2.18 -11.20
CA SER A 34 -18.00 2.52 -12.62
C SER A 34 -17.58 3.96 -12.93
N ARG A 35 -17.25 4.23 -14.20
CA ARG A 35 -16.99 5.60 -14.66
C ARG A 35 -18.19 6.51 -14.48
N ALA A 36 -19.41 6.00 -14.69
CA ALA A 36 -20.63 6.76 -14.46
C ALA A 36 -20.72 7.26 -13.00
N GLN A 37 -20.47 6.39 -12.02
CA GLN A 37 -20.45 6.79 -10.60
C GLN A 37 -19.34 7.82 -10.31
N LEU A 38 -18.14 7.64 -10.87
CA LEU A 38 -17.04 8.60 -10.67
C LEU A 38 -17.32 9.99 -11.25
N ASN A 39 -18.17 10.10 -12.27
CA ASN A 39 -18.54 11.39 -12.86
C ASN A 39 -19.48 12.19 -11.94
N GLU A 40 -20.21 11.53 -11.04
CA GLU A 40 -21.08 12.17 -10.05
C GLU A 40 -20.32 12.63 -8.80
N VAL A 41 -19.07 12.19 -8.62
CA VAL A 41 -18.23 12.56 -7.47
C VAL A 41 -17.52 13.88 -7.77
N THR A 42 -17.80 14.90 -6.97
CA THR A 42 -17.16 16.23 -7.07
C THR A 42 -15.94 16.38 -6.18
N GLU A 43 -15.86 15.59 -5.10
CA GLU A 43 -14.76 15.66 -4.14
C GLU A 43 -13.55 14.85 -4.61
N PRO A 44 -12.32 15.29 -4.29
CA PRO A 44 -11.12 14.53 -4.64
C PRO A 44 -11.16 13.11 -4.08
N LEU A 45 -10.98 12.12 -4.97
CA LEU A 45 -11.09 10.70 -4.67
C LEU A 45 -9.89 9.94 -5.22
N MET A 46 -9.36 9.02 -4.42
CA MET A 46 -8.32 8.09 -4.83
C MET A 46 -8.70 6.67 -4.44
N LEU A 47 -8.31 5.70 -5.26
CA LEU A 47 -8.29 4.30 -4.87
C LEU A 47 -6.92 3.97 -4.27
N ALA A 48 -6.90 3.32 -3.11
CA ALA A 48 -5.70 2.83 -2.45
C ALA A 48 -5.80 1.32 -2.27
N GLU A 49 -4.76 0.58 -2.65
CA GLU A 49 -4.67 -0.87 -2.53
C GLU A 49 -3.38 -1.24 -1.81
N LEU A 50 -3.44 -2.16 -0.84
CA LEU A 50 -2.28 -2.68 -0.12
C LEU A 50 -2.12 -4.15 -0.45
N ASP A 51 -1.05 -4.49 -1.18
CA ASP A 51 -0.87 -5.85 -1.69
C ASP A 51 -0.60 -6.88 -0.57
N GLY A 52 0.16 -6.50 0.46
CA GLY A 52 0.49 -7.37 1.59
C GLY A 52 -0.73 -7.72 2.46
N LEU A 53 -1.75 -6.85 2.45
CA LEU A 53 -2.99 -7.05 3.19
C LEU A 53 -4.15 -7.56 2.31
N GLY A 54 -3.97 -7.59 0.98
CA GLY A 54 -5.01 -7.95 0.03
C GLY A 54 -6.27 -7.08 0.16
N THR A 55 -6.12 -5.79 0.52
CA THR A 55 -7.23 -4.87 0.75
C THR A 55 -7.17 -3.66 -0.17
N ALA A 56 -8.33 -3.11 -0.48
CA ALA A 56 -8.50 -1.92 -1.29
C ALA A 56 -9.59 -1.02 -0.72
N ALA A 57 -9.45 0.28 -0.86
CA ALA A 57 -10.44 1.25 -0.40
C ALA A 57 -10.38 2.56 -1.18
N GLY A 58 -11.55 3.18 -1.37
CA GLY A 58 -11.63 4.58 -1.72
C GLY A 58 -11.17 5.44 -0.54
N VAL A 59 -10.31 6.42 -0.81
CA VAL A 59 -9.83 7.40 0.16
C VAL A 59 -10.18 8.81 -0.29
N THR A 60 -10.64 9.62 0.66
CA THR A 60 -10.98 11.03 0.45
C THR A 60 -10.01 11.92 1.20
N ARG A 61 -9.88 13.17 0.77
CA ARG A 61 -8.97 14.13 1.38
C ARG A 61 -9.59 14.68 2.68
N VAL A 62 -8.92 14.52 3.81
CA VAL A 62 -9.46 14.93 5.13
C VAL A 62 -8.67 16.05 5.81
N ALA A 63 -7.40 16.25 5.43
CA ALA A 63 -6.59 17.33 5.98
C ALA A 63 -5.48 17.77 5.02
N THR A 64 -5.01 18.99 5.21
CA THR A 64 -3.79 19.51 4.58
C THR A 64 -3.02 20.33 5.61
N ASN A 65 -1.74 20.01 5.78
CA ASN A 65 -0.82 20.72 6.66
C ASN A 65 0.46 21.04 5.90
N GLY A 66 0.63 22.32 5.52
CA GLY A 66 1.69 22.73 4.60
C GLY A 66 1.59 22.00 3.26
N ASP A 67 2.64 21.28 2.89
CA ASP A 67 2.71 20.50 1.65
C ASP A 67 2.30 19.02 1.81
N ILE A 68 1.83 18.64 3.00
CA ILE A 68 1.34 17.29 3.31
C ILE A 68 -0.18 17.27 3.19
N VAL A 69 -0.68 16.29 2.45
CA VAL A 69 -2.10 16.00 2.32
C VAL A 69 -2.42 14.64 2.94
N THR A 70 -3.39 14.61 3.85
CA THR A 70 -3.88 13.38 4.45
C THR A 70 -5.17 12.93 3.77
N TRP A 71 -5.16 11.68 3.35
CA TRP A 71 -6.27 10.94 2.78
C TRP A 71 -6.74 9.90 3.79
N GLN A 72 -8.04 9.64 3.83
CA GLN A 72 -8.60 8.70 4.80
C GLN A 72 -9.68 7.84 4.16
N THR A 73 -9.70 6.56 4.53
CA THR A 73 -10.78 5.63 4.22
C THR A 73 -12.02 5.88 5.09
N GLY A 74 -13.15 5.26 4.74
CA GLY A 74 -14.37 5.32 5.57
C GLY A 74 -14.17 4.75 6.98
N ASP A 75 -13.35 3.71 7.12
CA ASP A 75 -12.96 3.06 8.38
C ASP A 75 -11.75 3.70 9.08
N LYS A 76 -11.41 4.94 8.71
CA LYS A 76 -10.45 5.82 9.39
C LYS A 76 -8.96 5.45 9.24
N VAL A 77 -8.59 4.55 8.34
CA VAL A 77 -7.21 4.34 7.91
C VAL A 77 -6.70 5.59 7.19
N GLY A 78 -5.59 6.16 7.67
CA GLY A 78 -5.01 7.40 7.17
C GLY A 78 -3.77 7.18 6.33
N LEU A 79 -3.65 7.91 5.21
CA LEU A 79 -2.50 7.92 4.31
C LEU A 79 -2.08 9.37 4.08
N SER A 80 -0.86 9.74 4.48
CA SER A 80 -0.35 11.11 4.31
C SER A 80 0.71 11.15 3.23
N PHE A 81 0.58 12.10 2.31
CA PHE A 81 1.46 12.24 1.15
C PHE A 81 2.03 13.64 1.04
N ARG A 82 3.27 13.74 0.55
CA ARG A 82 3.91 14.97 0.13
C ARG A 82 4.20 14.91 -1.36
N SER A 83 3.45 15.67 -2.17
CA SER A 83 3.52 15.63 -3.64
C SER A 83 3.37 14.21 -4.22
N GLY A 84 2.47 13.40 -3.66
CA GLY A 84 2.21 12.01 -4.09
C GLY A 84 3.15 10.95 -3.49
N VAL A 85 4.26 11.35 -2.86
CA VAL A 85 5.14 10.42 -2.15
C VAL A 85 4.60 10.18 -0.74
N LEU A 86 4.43 8.93 -0.34
CA LEU A 86 3.91 8.55 0.98
C LEU A 86 4.88 8.97 2.08
N VAL A 87 4.38 9.67 3.10
CA VAL A 87 5.16 10.12 4.26
C VAL A 87 4.71 9.52 5.59
N ALA A 88 3.46 9.06 5.69
CA ALA A 88 2.98 8.35 6.88
C ALA A 88 1.70 7.54 6.59
N THR A 89 1.47 6.50 7.38
CA THR A 89 0.21 5.77 7.48
C THR A 89 -0.31 5.77 8.91
N ARG A 90 -1.61 5.55 9.10
CA ARG A 90 -2.26 5.35 10.39
C ARG A 90 -3.34 4.28 10.29
N GLY A 91 -3.34 3.32 11.21
CA GLY A 91 -4.37 2.30 11.30
C GLY A 91 -4.08 1.03 10.48
N LEU A 92 -2.85 0.84 9.99
CA LEU A 92 -2.44 -0.39 9.29
C LEU A 92 -1.80 -1.44 10.21
N GLY A 93 -1.72 -1.18 11.52
CA GLY A 93 -1.02 -2.02 12.49
C GLY A 93 0.48 -1.74 12.51
N GLN A 94 1.20 -2.11 11.44
CA GLN A 94 2.62 -1.73 11.25
C GLN A 94 2.74 -0.49 10.39
N ASP A 95 2.41 0.65 10.99
CA ASP A 95 2.38 1.93 10.32
C ASP A 95 3.77 2.47 9.98
N LEU A 96 3.87 3.08 8.79
CA LEU A 96 4.94 4.01 8.47
C LEU A 96 4.67 5.30 9.27
N ILE A 97 5.41 5.53 10.34
CA ILE A 97 5.18 6.66 11.25
C ILE A 97 5.61 7.98 10.62
N SER A 98 6.77 7.96 9.98
CA SER A 98 7.28 9.08 9.18
C SER A 98 8.25 8.58 8.10
N ALA A 99 8.35 9.32 7.00
CA ALA A 99 9.42 9.16 6.04
C ALA A 99 10.02 10.51 5.64
N ASP A 100 11.35 10.59 5.61
CA ASP A 100 12.06 11.68 4.93
C ASP A 100 12.14 11.35 3.43
N VAL A 101 11.33 12.09 2.68
CA VAL A 101 11.18 11.96 1.22
C VAL A 101 11.80 13.12 0.45
N SER A 102 12.58 13.98 1.09
CA SER A 102 13.18 15.17 0.47
C SER A 102 14.00 14.80 -0.77
N HIS A 103 14.90 13.81 -0.64
CA HIS A 103 15.73 13.32 -1.73
C HIS A 103 14.93 12.56 -2.79
N THR A 104 13.99 11.68 -2.40
CA THR A 104 13.10 11.01 -3.37
C THR A 104 12.37 12.06 -4.20
N ARG A 105 11.79 13.09 -3.58
CA ARG A 105 11.07 14.15 -4.30
C ARG A 105 11.97 14.93 -5.27
N ALA A 106 13.17 15.32 -4.84
CA ALA A 106 14.14 15.98 -5.72
C ALA A 106 14.54 15.07 -6.89
N ALA A 107 14.77 13.78 -6.62
CA ALA A 107 15.08 12.80 -7.64
C ALA A 107 13.92 12.62 -8.61
N LEU A 108 12.67 12.47 -8.15
CA LEU A 108 11.51 12.32 -9.04
C LEU A 108 11.32 13.54 -9.96
N ARG A 109 11.63 14.76 -9.51
CA ARG A 109 11.61 15.98 -10.35
C ARG A 109 12.82 16.15 -11.26
N GLY A 110 13.83 15.28 -11.18
CA GLY A 110 15.05 15.37 -11.98
C GLY A 110 16.08 16.38 -11.44
N GLU A 111 15.82 16.97 -10.28
CA GLU A 111 16.71 17.92 -9.59
C GLU A 111 17.87 17.22 -8.88
N ARG A 112 17.80 15.90 -8.76
CA ARG A 112 18.84 15.04 -8.18
C ARG A 112 19.14 13.86 -9.09
N GLN A 113 20.42 13.56 -9.24
CA GLN A 113 20.95 12.44 -10.01
C GLN A 113 21.79 11.52 -9.11
N GLY A 114 21.93 10.25 -9.52
CA GLY A 114 22.70 9.26 -8.78
C GLY A 114 22.00 8.73 -7.52
N TYR A 115 22.77 8.08 -6.65
CA TYR A 115 22.25 7.49 -5.42
C TYR A 115 21.90 8.53 -4.35
N TYR A 116 20.86 8.25 -3.57
CA TYR A 116 20.42 9.10 -2.47
C TYR A 116 19.82 8.30 -1.32
N THR A 117 19.75 8.91 -0.15
CA THR A 117 19.18 8.27 1.04
C THR A 117 17.69 8.58 1.18
N LYS A 118 16.94 7.58 1.66
CA LYS A 118 15.55 7.70 2.10
C LYS A 118 15.43 7.06 3.48
N PHE A 119 14.75 7.72 4.41
CA PHE A 119 14.58 7.22 5.78
C PHE A 119 13.12 6.98 6.08
N HIS A 120 12.81 5.80 6.60
CA HIS A 120 11.50 5.46 7.13
C HIS A 120 11.60 5.21 8.63
N SER A 121 10.57 5.58 9.38
CA SER A 121 10.41 5.25 10.79
C SER A 121 9.13 4.44 11.02
N TYR A 122 9.20 3.50 11.96
CA TYR A 122 8.14 2.58 12.34
C TYR A 122 8.05 2.52 13.86
N LEU A 123 6.93 2.04 14.41
CA LEU A 123 6.88 1.56 15.79
C LEU A 123 6.98 0.03 15.79
N ASP A 124 7.72 -0.53 16.74
CA ASP A 124 7.66 -1.96 17.05
C ASP A 124 6.64 -2.28 18.16
N GLY A 125 6.57 -3.54 18.57
CA GLY A 125 5.62 -4.02 19.58
C GLY A 125 5.79 -3.38 20.96
N GLU A 126 6.96 -2.81 21.24
CA GLU A 126 7.30 -2.11 22.47
C GLU A 126 7.18 -0.57 22.34
N HIS A 127 6.51 -0.10 21.27
CA HIS A 127 6.34 1.32 20.92
C HIS A 127 7.66 2.07 20.75
N GLN A 128 8.74 1.37 20.42
CA GLN A 128 10.02 2.00 20.13
C GLN A 128 10.08 2.39 18.65
N THR A 129 10.63 3.57 18.38
CA THR A 129 10.85 3.99 17.00
C THR A 129 11.99 3.18 16.39
N ARG A 130 11.70 2.51 15.28
CA ARG A 130 12.67 1.79 14.46
C ARG A 130 12.87 2.51 13.15
N PHE A 131 14.11 2.76 12.80
CA PHE A 131 14.48 3.41 11.55
C PHE A 131 14.94 2.39 10.53
N ARG A 132 14.53 2.60 9.28
CA ARG A 132 15.08 1.89 8.12
C ARG A 132 15.59 2.91 7.13
N SER A 133 16.89 2.83 6.84
CA SER A 133 17.52 3.61 5.78
C SER A 133 17.56 2.82 4.49
N PHE A 134 17.36 3.53 3.39
CA PHE A 134 17.51 3.02 2.04
C PHE A 134 18.52 3.84 1.28
N GLN A 135 19.27 3.18 0.40
CA GLN A 135 20.00 3.81 -0.69
C GLN A 135 19.20 3.60 -1.98
N CYS A 136 18.72 4.69 -2.55
CA CYS A 136 17.80 4.73 -3.66
C CYS A 136 18.44 5.35 -4.90
N ILE A 137 17.96 4.97 -6.07
CA ILE A 137 18.32 5.57 -7.37
C ILE A 137 17.11 5.55 -8.29
N VAL A 138 16.95 6.59 -9.10
CA VAL A 138 15.99 6.59 -10.22
C VAL A 138 16.61 5.81 -11.37
N THR A 139 15.97 4.73 -11.79
CA THR A 139 16.49 3.80 -12.79
C THR A 139 15.97 4.08 -14.19
N ALA A 140 14.76 4.64 -14.30
CA ALA A 140 14.16 4.95 -15.60
C ALA A 140 13.16 6.11 -15.53
N ARG A 141 12.98 6.74 -16.69
CA ARG A 141 11.92 7.72 -16.96
C ARG A 141 11.35 7.42 -18.33
N THR A 142 10.05 7.18 -18.39
CA THR A 142 9.38 6.75 -19.63
C THR A 142 8.09 7.52 -19.81
N ALA A 143 7.88 8.09 -20.99
CA ALA A 143 6.57 8.63 -21.35
C ALA A 143 5.59 7.45 -21.53
N GLU A 144 4.47 7.49 -20.81
CA GLU A 144 3.51 6.40 -20.74
C GLU A 144 2.08 6.95 -20.67
N GLN A 145 1.19 6.39 -21.47
CA GLN A 145 -0.24 6.63 -21.34
C GLN A 145 -0.85 5.56 -20.43
N ILE A 146 -1.49 5.98 -19.34
CA ILE A 146 -2.18 5.07 -18.43
C ILE A 146 -3.69 5.28 -18.55
N VAL A 147 -4.44 4.20 -18.35
CA VAL A 147 -5.90 4.25 -18.30
C VAL A 147 -6.36 4.04 -16.85
N ILE A 148 -7.06 5.02 -16.30
CA ILE A 148 -7.68 4.93 -14.97
C ILE A 148 -9.19 5.03 -15.18
N PHE A 149 -9.90 3.92 -14.97
CA PHE A 149 -11.35 3.80 -15.18
C PHE A 149 -11.80 4.44 -16.50
N GLU A 150 -11.32 3.96 -17.65
CA GLU A 150 -11.68 4.48 -19.01
C GLU A 150 -11.14 5.87 -19.38
N ARG A 151 -10.47 6.59 -18.46
CA ARG A 151 -9.81 7.87 -18.80
C ARG A 151 -8.34 7.64 -19.08
N VAL A 152 -7.88 8.15 -20.23
CA VAL A 152 -6.49 8.13 -20.64
C VAL A 152 -5.77 9.34 -20.04
N HIS A 153 -4.61 9.11 -19.44
CA HIS A 153 -3.74 10.14 -18.89
C HIS A 153 -2.35 10.01 -19.51
N ALA A 154 -1.86 11.08 -20.13
CA ALA A 154 -0.47 11.17 -20.56
C ALA A 154 0.41 11.43 -19.33
N THR A 155 1.36 10.53 -19.08
CA THR A 155 2.21 10.59 -17.88
C THR A 155 3.68 10.34 -18.22
N THR A 156 4.55 10.74 -17.30
CA THR A 156 5.92 10.23 -17.22
C THR A 156 5.98 9.27 -16.05
N LYS A 157 6.23 7.99 -16.33
CA LYS A 157 6.57 6.99 -15.32
C LYS A 157 8.01 7.18 -14.89
N VAL A 158 8.24 7.25 -13.59
CA VAL A 158 9.56 7.29 -12.96
C VAL A 158 9.70 6.06 -12.08
N GLU A 159 10.76 5.28 -12.30
CA GLU A 159 11.07 4.08 -11.53
C GLU A 159 12.20 4.37 -10.54
N GLU A 160 12.01 4.00 -9.27
CA GLU A 160 12.97 4.17 -8.18
C GLU A 160 13.26 2.79 -7.58
N THR A 161 14.52 2.40 -7.59
CA THR A 161 14.99 1.22 -6.87
C THR A 161 15.67 1.66 -5.59
N CYS A 162 15.29 1.06 -4.46
CA CYS A 162 15.86 1.32 -3.15
C CYS A 162 16.38 0.03 -2.51
N HIS A 163 17.55 0.11 -1.89
CA HIS A 163 18.22 -0.99 -1.21
C HIS A 163 18.40 -0.69 0.28
N SER A 164 18.13 -1.69 1.10
CA SER A 164 18.44 -1.75 2.53
C SER A 164 19.03 -3.14 2.82
N PRO A 165 19.77 -3.38 3.90
CA PRO A 165 20.27 -4.72 4.21
C PRO A 165 19.15 -5.77 4.18
N GLY A 166 19.30 -6.78 3.31
CA GLY A 166 18.33 -7.86 3.12
C GLY A 166 17.01 -7.46 2.45
N LEU A 167 16.87 -6.24 1.92
CA LEU A 167 15.65 -5.77 1.26
C LEU A 167 15.94 -4.91 0.03
N ARG A 168 15.34 -5.29 -1.10
CA ARG A 168 15.21 -4.45 -2.29
C ARG A 168 13.75 -4.07 -2.46
N VAL A 169 13.47 -2.79 -2.71
CA VAL A 169 12.14 -2.30 -3.05
C VAL A 169 12.18 -1.52 -4.35
N ASP A 170 11.17 -1.71 -5.19
CA ASP A 170 11.05 -1.09 -6.50
C ASP A 170 9.73 -0.30 -6.53
N ASN A 171 9.86 1.03 -6.50
CA ASN A 171 8.74 1.98 -6.51
C ASN A 171 8.55 2.53 -7.93
N ALA A 172 7.32 2.91 -8.26
CA ALA A 172 7.00 3.53 -9.53
C ALA A 172 5.98 4.66 -9.34
N TYR A 173 6.16 5.74 -10.09
CA TYR A 173 5.39 6.97 -9.95
C TYR A 173 5.01 7.51 -11.32
N TRP A 174 3.74 7.76 -11.56
CA TRP A 174 3.23 8.27 -12.84
C TRP A 174 2.76 9.71 -12.67
N PHE A 175 3.52 10.65 -13.24
CA PHE A 175 3.27 12.08 -13.14
C PHE A 175 2.69 12.64 -14.43
N GLY A 176 1.66 13.47 -14.32
CA GLY A 176 1.06 14.18 -15.46
C GLY A 176 0.20 15.34 -14.95
N ASP A 177 0.07 16.40 -15.74
CA ASP A 177 -0.80 17.54 -15.42
C ASP A 177 -0.56 18.17 -14.03
N GLY A 178 0.70 18.15 -13.57
CA GLY A 178 1.13 18.70 -12.29
C GLY A 178 0.80 17.84 -11.07
N ILE A 179 0.26 16.63 -11.24
CA ILE A 179 -0.07 15.71 -10.15
C ILE A 179 0.53 14.32 -10.38
N MET A 180 0.46 13.48 -9.34
CA MET A 180 0.76 12.05 -9.43
C MET A 180 -0.54 11.29 -9.60
N TRP A 181 -0.77 10.75 -10.81
CA TRP A 181 -1.98 10.01 -11.17
C TRP A 181 -1.97 8.60 -10.58
N LYS A 182 -0.81 7.95 -10.60
CA LYS A 182 -0.63 6.60 -10.08
C LYS A 182 0.67 6.48 -9.31
N SER A 183 0.70 5.64 -8.29
CA SER A 183 1.94 5.27 -7.61
C SER A 183 1.91 3.82 -7.13
N LYS A 184 3.09 3.20 -7.04
CA LYS A 184 3.37 1.96 -6.33
C LYS A 184 4.54 2.25 -5.39
N GLN A 185 4.31 2.17 -4.09
CA GLN A 185 5.29 2.58 -3.08
C GLN A 185 5.34 1.56 -1.94
N TRP A 186 6.53 1.09 -1.58
CA TRP A 186 6.68 0.19 -0.45
C TRP A 186 6.40 0.91 0.89
N VAL A 187 5.58 0.29 1.74
CA VAL A 187 5.15 0.82 3.04
C VAL A 187 5.93 0.16 4.17
N SER A 188 5.77 -1.16 4.32
CA SER A 188 6.36 -1.95 5.41
C SER A 188 6.39 -3.44 5.03
N PRO A 189 7.11 -4.31 5.77
CA PRO A 189 7.09 -5.75 5.52
C PRO A 189 5.69 -6.37 5.65
N PHE A 190 4.86 -5.84 6.55
CA PHE A 190 3.50 -6.31 6.79
C PHE A 190 2.50 -5.78 5.76
N ALA A 191 2.53 -4.48 5.48
CA ALA A 191 1.56 -3.85 4.57
C ALA A 191 1.93 -4.02 3.08
N GLY A 192 3.20 -4.32 2.78
CA GLY A 192 3.69 -4.47 1.42
C GLY A 192 3.76 -3.14 0.66
N TYR A 193 3.38 -3.15 -0.61
CA TYR A 193 3.23 -1.98 -1.46
C TYR A 193 1.83 -1.38 -1.36
N LEU A 194 1.82 -0.05 -1.25
CA LEU A 194 0.65 0.78 -1.49
C LEU A 194 0.61 1.16 -2.97
N LEU A 195 -0.45 0.73 -3.64
CA LEU A 195 -0.82 1.19 -4.97
C LEU A 195 -1.88 2.27 -4.81
N THR A 196 -1.74 3.36 -5.54
CA THR A 196 -2.73 4.44 -5.51
C THR A 196 -3.08 4.91 -6.91
N GLU A 197 -4.34 5.22 -7.16
CA GLU A 197 -4.82 5.85 -8.40
C GLU A 197 -5.73 7.04 -8.09
N ARG A 198 -5.46 8.19 -8.70
CA ARG A 198 -6.34 9.37 -8.63
C ARG A 198 -7.55 9.16 -9.54
N LEU A 199 -8.74 9.12 -8.94
CA LEU A 199 -9.99 8.89 -9.67
C LEU A 199 -10.69 10.20 -10.04
N VAL A 200 -10.68 11.15 -9.09
CA VAL A 200 -11.24 12.49 -9.20
C VAL A 200 -10.23 13.47 -8.62
N ARG A 201 -10.04 14.61 -9.31
CA ARG A 201 -9.06 15.64 -8.97
C ARG A 201 -9.61 16.64 -7.97
#